data_AF-A0AAW2BH73-F1
#
_entry.id   AF-A0AAW2BH73-F1
#
_cell.length_a   1.000
_cell.length_b   1.000
_cell.length_c   1.000
_cell.angle_alpha   90.00
_cell.angle_beta   90.00
_cell.angle_gamma   90.00
#
_symmetry.space_group_name_H-M   'P 1'
#
loop_
_entity.id
_entity.type
_entity.pdbx_description
1 polymer ?
#
loop_
_entity_poly.entity_id
_entity_poly.type
_entity_poly.pdbx_seq_one_letter_code
_entity_poly.pdbx_strand_id
1 'polypeptide(L)'
;MAHITSAKALYLEKHKKPFLLDHCWLMLKDQPKFADPNNAKSRSSVPPTPESIYISEGDCGSRLGDTSNFERPIGRKAEKAIRKNKATRKDVEEYLTKKLKLIEDVTRLEKEKIFIEREKLAIKKEKSEEKIKIEKERVMIKKKKFEMTERLEERIMMKDTSGLTGVQKAFYEQLQEKIMARRSSPTMSVFDPIISIH
;
A
#
# COMPACT_ATOMS: atom_id res chain seq x y z
N MET A 1 11.58 3.69 21.28
CA MET A 1 10.96 2.87 20.21
C MET A 1 10.14 1.69 20.75
N ALA A 2 10.55 1.03 21.85
CA ALA A 2 9.83 -0.14 22.41
C ALA A 2 8.34 0.11 22.77
N HIS A 3 8.00 1.29 23.28
CA HIS A 3 6.62 1.61 23.69
C HIS A 3 5.63 1.73 22.53
N ILE A 4 6.07 2.21 21.36
CA ILE A 4 5.21 2.36 20.17
C ILE A 4 4.88 0.98 19.59
N THR A 5 5.88 0.08 19.52
CA THR A 5 5.68 -1.29 19.04
C THR A 5 4.72 -2.06 19.95
N SER A 6 4.86 -1.92 21.28
CA SER A 6 3.95 -2.54 22.24
C SER A 6 2.51 -2.03 22.10
N ALA A 7 2.32 -0.71 21.94
CA ALA A 7 0.99 -0.13 21.72
C ALA A 7 0.32 -0.62 20.42
N LYS A 8 1.08 -0.79 19.34
CA LYS A 8 0.58 -1.33 18.07
C LYS A 8 0.15 -2.78 18.18
N ALA A 9 0.90 -3.59 18.93
CA ALA A 9 0.55 -4.98 19.17
C ALA A 9 -0.80 -5.10 19.91
N LEU A 10 -1.01 -4.28 20.96
CA LEU A 10 -2.28 -4.21 21.68
C LEU A 10 -3.45 -3.77 20.79
N TYR A 11 -3.22 -2.79 19.91
CA TYR A 11 -4.24 -2.34 18.97
C TYR A 11 -4.65 -3.46 17.99
N LEU A 12 -3.67 -4.18 17.44
CA LEU A 12 -3.89 -5.31 16.55
C LEU A 12 -4.65 -6.44 17.27
N GLU A 13 -4.29 -6.73 18.51
CA GLU A 13 -4.95 -7.74 19.32
C GLU A 13 -6.45 -7.44 19.53
N LYS A 14 -6.76 -6.19 19.89
CA LYS A 14 -8.11 -5.73 20.23
C LYS A 14 -9.01 -5.50 19.02
N HIS A 15 -8.47 -4.92 17.95
CA HIS A 15 -9.25 -4.49 16.79
C HIS A 15 -9.10 -5.41 15.57
N LYS A 16 -8.21 -6.41 15.64
CA LYS A 16 -7.92 -7.38 14.56
C LYS A 16 -7.58 -6.70 13.22
N LYS A 17 -7.08 -5.46 13.27
CA LYS A 17 -6.71 -4.66 12.11
C LYS A 17 -5.34 -4.02 12.33
N PRO A 18 -4.49 -3.94 11.30
CA PRO A 18 -3.21 -3.25 11.39
C PRO A 18 -3.44 -1.74 11.58
N PHE A 19 -2.54 -1.09 12.32
CA PHE A 19 -2.57 0.35 12.49
C PHE A 19 -2.04 1.03 11.22
N LEU A 20 -2.89 1.80 10.53
CA LEU A 20 -2.59 2.35 9.20
C LEU A 20 -2.03 3.79 9.22
N LEU A 21 -2.02 4.45 10.38
CA LEU A 21 -1.65 5.87 10.50
C LEU A 21 -0.18 6.09 10.90
N ASP A 22 0.67 5.09 10.65
CA ASP A 22 2.11 5.16 10.93
C ASP A 22 2.80 6.32 10.21
N HIS A 23 2.41 6.54 8.95
CA HIS A 23 2.92 7.64 8.16
C HIS A 23 2.55 9.00 8.76
N CYS A 24 1.30 9.16 9.23
CA CYS A 24 0.84 10.39 9.85
C CYS A 24 1.59 10.69 11.16
N TRP A 25 1.87 9.67 11.98
CA TRP A 25 2.67 9.83 13.19
C TRP A 25 4.09 10.30 12.88
N LEU A 26 4.76 9.66 11.90
CA LEU A 26 6.12 10.03 11.50
C LEU A 26 6.21 11.48 10.98
N MET A 27 5.18 11.98 10.31
CA MET A 27 5.12 13.36 9.83
C MET A 27 4.88 14.40 10.92
N LEU A 28 4.18 14.03 12.00
CA LEU A 28 3.70 14.97 13.00
C LEU A 28 4.50 14.96 14.30
N LYS A 29 5.22 13.88 14.62
CA LYS A 29 5.92 13.71 15.89
C LYS A 29 6.96 14.81 16.21
N ASP A 30 7.57 15.40 15.18
CA ASP A 30 8.62 16.42 15.35
C ASP A 30 8.07 17.86 15.22
N GLN A 31 6.75 18.03 15.09
CA GLN A 31 6.15 19.36 15.02
C GLN A 31 6.23 20.06 16.38
N PRO A 32 6.55 21.38 16.42
CA PRO A 32 6.77 22.13 17.66
C PRO A 32 5.51 22.20 18.54
N LYS A 33 4.33 21.96 17.98
CA LYS A 33 3.05 21.87 18.70
C LYS A 33 3.00 20.68 19.65
N PHE A 34 3.76 19.62 19.38
CA PHE A 34 3.79 18.38 20.16
C PHE A 34 5.11 18.19 20.92
N ALA A 35 5.98 19.20 20.94
CA ALA A 35 7.20 19.17 21.72
C ALA A 35 6.90 19.39 23.22
N ASP A 36 7.58 18.65 24.09
CA ASP A 36 7.38 18.77 25.54
C ASP A 36 7.75 20.19 26.04
N PRO A 37 6.87 20.86 26.77
CA PRO A 37 7.12 22.22 27.28
C PRO A 37 8.30 22.28 28.27
N ASN A 38 8.73 21.13 28.80
CA ASN A 38 9.82 21.03 29.77
C ASN A 38 11.22 21.12 29.14
N ASN A 39 11.35 21.03 27.81
CA ASN A 39 12.64 21.17 27.11
C ASN A 39 12.94 22.62 26.65
N ALA A 40 12.05 23.58 26.96
CA ALA A 40 12.28 24.99 26.72
C ALA A 40 13.29 25.54 27.74
N LYS A 41 14.58 25.46 27.41
CA LYS A 41 15.67 26.12 28.14
C LYS A 41 15.31 27.59 28.43
N SER A 42 15.20 27.86 29.73
CA SER A 42 15.54 29.12 30.41
C SER A 42 14.81 30.40 29.95
N ARG A 43 13.60 30.64 30.46
CA ARG A 43 13.21 32.03 30.74
C ARG A 43 13.80 32.40 32.10
N SER A 44 14.91 33.13 32.04
CA SER A 44 15.58 33.74 33.19
C SER A 44 14.58 34.41 34.12
N SER A 45 14.62 34.03 35.39
CA SER A 45 13.83 34.60 36.47
C SER A 45 14.62 35.69 37.21
N VAL A 46 14.05 36.91 37.27
CA VAL A 46 13.90 37.77 38.50
C VAL A 46 15.23 38.40 39.04
N PRO A 47 15.30 39.70 39.42
CA PRO A 47 14.54 40.21 40.57
C PRO A 47 13.94 41.64 40.52
N PRO A 48 12.98 41.92 41.44
CA PRO A 48 12.39 43.24 41.66
C PRO A 48 13.24 44.05 42.64
N THR A 49 13.20 45.39 42.54
CA THR A 49 13.78 46.31 43.53
C THR A 49 12.81 47.46 43.86
N PRO A 50 12.87 48.00 45.08
CA PRO A 50 11.70 48.43 45.85
C PRO A 50 11.51 49.95 45.91
N GLU A 51 10.25 50.32 46.16
CA GLU A 51 9.72 51.48 46.89
C GLU A 51 10.63 52.69 47.16
N SER A 52 10.15 53.88 46.75
CA SER A 52 10.17 55.03 47.66
C SER A 52 8.79 55.68 47.73
N ILE A 53 8.33 55.76 48.98
CA ILE A 53 7.09 56.33 49.49
C ILE A 53 7.20 57.86 49.46
N TYR A 54 6.13 58.55 49.06
CA TYR A 54 5.64 59.70 49.83
C TYR A 54 4.11 59.76 49.74
N ILE A 55 3.50 59.55 50.90
CA ILE A 55 2.09 59.78 51.19
C ILE A 55 1.90 61.29 51.31
N SER A 56 0.88 61.83 50.64
CA SER A 56 0.17 63.00 51.16
C SER A 56 -1.31 62.81 50.85
N GLU A 57 -2.09 62.74 51.92
CA GLU A 57 -3.54 62.76 51.95
C GLU A 57 -4.08 64.03 51.28
N GLY A 58 -5.25 63.91 50.65
CA GLY A 58 -5.91 64.99 49.94
C GLY A 58 -7.27 64.56 49.41
N ASP A 59 -8.17 64.29 50.35
CA ASP A 59 -9.61 64.16 50.14
C ASP A 59 -10.18 65.42 49.47
N CYS A 60 -11.04 65.22 48.45
CA CYS A 60 -12.38 65.80 48.29
C CYS A 60 -12.76 65.97 46.81
N GLY A 61 -14.01 65.61 46.50
CA GLY A 61 -14.76 66.27 45.43
C GLY A 61 -15.23 65.38 44.29
N SER A 62 -16.21 64.52 44.57
CA SER A 62 -17.15 64.04 43.55
C SER A 62 -17.85 65.23 42.88
N ARG A 63 -17.71 65.36 41.55
CA ARG A 63 -18.63 66.16 40.73
C ARG A 63 -19.00 65.40 39.45
N LEU A 64 -20.29 65.07 39.40
CA LEU A 64 -21.06 64.46 38.33
C LEU A 64 -20.95 65.26 37.01
N GLY A 65 -20.85 64.55 35.89
CA GLY A 65 -21.02 65.08 34.52
C GLY A 65 -20.90 63.93 33.53
N ASP A 66 -22.02 63.36 33.10
CA ASP A 66 -22.74 63.70 31.87
C ASP A 66 -22.35 62.77 30.69
N THR A 67 -23.40 62.27 30.08
CA THR A 67 -23.55 61.27 29.03
C THR A 67 -22.57 61.40 27.88
N SER A 68 -21.80 60.33 27.64
CA SER A 68 -21.13 60.10 26.36
C SER A 68 -21.06 58.61 26.09
N ASN A 69 -21.61 58.19 24.96
CA ASN A 69 -21.42 56.85 24.42
C ASN A 69 -19.97 56.72 23.95
N PHE A 70 -19.04 56.55 24.89
CA PHE A 70 -17.70 56.06 24.60
C PHE A 70 -17.71 54.55 24.76
N GLU A 71 -18.07 53.86 23.68
CA GLU A 71 -17.75 52.45 23.56
C GLU A 71 -16.23 52.32 23.76
N ARG A 72 -15.83 51.58 24.81
CA ARG A 72 -14.42 51.52 25.22
C ARG A 72 -13.57 51.06 24.04
N PRO A 73 -12.46 51.74 23.73
CA PRO A 73 -11.60 51.33 22.62
C PRO A 73 -11.18 49.88 22.80
N ILE A 74 -11.12 49.16 21.67
CA ILE A 74 -10.80 47.74 21.64
C ILE A 74 -9.52 47.51 22.45
N GLY A 75 -9.59 46.67 23.48
CA GLY A 75 -8.47 46.49 24.39
C GLY A 75 -7.22 46.01 23.65
N ARG A 76 -6.04 46.43 24.11
CA ARG A 76 -4.72 46.08 23.52
C ARG A 76 -4.56 44.57 23.21
N LYS A 77 -5.23 43.70 23.97
CA LYS A 77 -5.22 42.23 23.79
C LYS A 77 -6.01 41.78 22.55
N ALA A 78 -7.17 42.40 22.28
CA ALA A 78 -7.99 42.12 21.11
C ALA A 78 -7.37 42.71 19.83
N GLU A 79 -6.85 43.94 19.90
CA GLU A 79 -6.14 44.58 18.78
C GLU A 79 -4.90 43.77 18.34
N LYS A 80 -4.13 43.25 19.31
CA LYS A 80 -2.96 42.40 19.05
C LYS A 80 -3.35 41.06 18.42
N ALA A 81 -4.52 40.50 18.74
CA ALA A 81 -5.02 39.29 18.10
C ALA A 81 -5.44 39.55 16.64
N ILE A 82 -6.10 40.67 16.37
CA ILE A 82 -6.49 41.07 15.00
C ILE A 82 -5.26 41.32 14.12
N ARG A 83 -4.23 42.02 14.64
CA ARG A 83 -2.97 42.23 13.91
C ARG A 83 -2.22 40.94 13.61
N LYS A 84 -2.28 39.95 14.49
CA LYS A 84 -1.62 38.64 14.32
C LYS A 84 -2.34 37.73 13.31
N ASN A 85 -3.64 37.92 13.09
CA ASN A 85 -4.44 37.11 12.18
C ASN A 85 -4.71 37.78 10.83
N LYS A 86 -4.07 38.91 10.55
CA LYS A 86 -4.21 39.61 9.27
C LYS A 86 -3.31 38.96 8.23
N ALA A 87 -3.76 37.84 7.65
CA ALA A 87 -3.16 37.31 6.44
C ALA A 87 -3.17 38.41 5.37
N THR A 88 -2.02 38.68 4.77
CA THR A 88 -1.96 39.65 3.68
C THR A 88 -2.61 39.02 2.44
N ARG A 89 -3.25 39.83 1.59
CA ARG A 89 -3.85 39.35 0.32
C ARG A 89 -2.86 38.50 -0.49
N LYS A 90 -1.58 38.87 -0.45
CA LYS A 90 -0.46 38.18 -1.10
C LYS A 90 -0.24 36.76 -0.55
N ASP A 91 -0.36 36.55 0.76
CA ASP A 91 -0.20 35.24 1.41
C ASP A 91 -1.32 34.26 0.99
N VAL A 92 -2.55 34.75 0.90
CA VAL A 92 -3.70 33.97 0.41
C VAL A 92 -3.53 33.61 -1.07
N GLU A 93 -3.07 34.56 -1.88
CA GLU A 93 -2.82 34.35 -3.31
C GLU A 93 -1.70 33.32 -3.55
N GLU A 94 -0.58 33.42 -2.84
CA GLU A 94 0.51 32.43 -2.89
C GLU A 94 0.04 31.04 -2.45
N TYR A 95 -0.79 30.95 -1.42
CA TYR A 95 -1.38 29.68 -0.97
C TYR A 95 -2.28 29.06 -2.04
N LEU A 96 -3.14 29.87 -2.67
CA LEU A 96 -4.01 29.40 -3.76
C LEU A 96 -3.19 28.93 -4.97
N THR A 97 -2.16 29.68 -5.37
CA THR A 97 -1.26 29.28 -6.46
C THR A 97 -0.55 27.96 -6.16
N LYS A 98 -0.02 27.78 -4.93
CA LYS A 98 0.61 26.52 -4.52
C LYS A 98 -0.36 25.35 -4.55
N LYS A 99 -1.60 25.57 -4.09
CA LYS A 99 -2.66 24.55 -4.10
C LYS A 99 -3.06 24.14 -5.52
N LEU A 100 -3.18 25.11 -6.43
CA LEU A 100 -3.46 24.85 -7.86
C LEU A 100 -2.35 24.03 -8.51
N LYS A 101 -1.07 24.40 -8.30
CA LYS A 101 0.08 23.62 -8.80
C LYS A 101 0.10 22.19 -8.26
N LEU A 102 -0.19 22.01 -6.98
CA LEU A 102 -0.27 20.68 -6.38
C LEU A 102 -1.36 19.82 -7.02
N ILE A 103 -2.54 20.39 -7.28
CA ILE A 103 -3.63 19.68 -7.96
C ILE A 103 -3.21 19.29 -9.38
N GLU A 104 -2.57 20.20 -10.11
CA GLU A 104 -2.06 19.91 -11.45
C GLU A 104 -1.03 18.78 -11.46
N ASP A 105 -0.05 18.82 -10.55
CA ASP A 105 0.96 17.77 -10.41
C ASP A 105 0.35 16.41 -10.03
N VAL A 106 -0.60 16.39 -9.09
CA VAL A 106 -1.31 15.16 -8.70
C VAL A 106 -2.08 14.59 -9.89
N THR A 107 -2.84 15.41 -10.62
CA THR A 107 -3.61 14.93 -11.78
C THR A 107 -2.69 14.44 -12.91
N ARG A 108 -1.51 15.04 -13.10
CA ARG A 108 -0.50 14.56 -14.05
C ARG A 108 0.02 13.18 -13.65
N LEU A 109 0.40 13.00 -12.38
CA LEU A 109 0.90 11.73 -11.85
C LEU A 109 -0.18 10.63 -11.89
N GLU A 110 -1.44 10.96 -11.63
CA GLU A 110 -2.55 10.01 -11.74
C GLU A 110 -2.76 9.53 -13.18
N LYS A 111 -2.69 10.44 -14.16
CA LYS A 111 -2.78 10.06 -15.58
C LYS A 111 -1.63 9.14 -15.99
N GLU A 112 -0.41 9.45 -15.58
CA GLU A 112 0.76 8.63 -15.85
C GLU A 112 0.65 7.24 -15.20
N LYS A 113 0.19 7.19 -13.95
CA LYS A 113 -0.07 5.94 -13.23
C LYS A 113 -1.10 5.07 -13.97
N ILE A 114 -2.22 5.67 -14.41
CA ILE A 114 -3.26 4.95 -15.18
C ILE A 114 -2.69 4.44 -16.49
N PHE A 115 -1.86 5.23 -17.18
CA PHE A 115 -1.21 4.81 -18.42
C PHE A 115 -0.30 3.60 -18.20
N ILE A 116 0.59 3.66 -17.22
CA ILE A 116 1.50 2.56 -16.86
C ILE A 116 0.70 1.31 -16.44
N GLU A 117 -0.38 1.47 -15.69
CA GLU A 117 -1.22 0.35 -15.26
C GLU A 117 -1.92 -0.33 -16.43
N ARG A 118 -2.42 0.45 -17.40
CA ARG A 118 -3.01 -0.08 -18.64
C ARG A 118 -1.98 -0.83 -19.48
N GLU A 119 -0.78 -0.28 -19.63
CA GLU A 119 0.31 -0.93 -20.37
C GLU A 119 0.74 -2.25 -19.71
N LYS A 120 0.91 -2.24 -18.38
CA LYS A 120 1.18 -3.47 -17.60
C LYS A 120 0.08 -4.51 -17.76
N LEU A 121 -1.18 -4.09 -17.78
CA LEU A 121 -2.31 -4.99 -17.98
C LEU A 121 -2.29 -5.60 -19.40
N ALA A 122 -1.99 -4.80 -20.42
CA ALA A 122 -1.87 -5.26 -21.80
C ALA A 122 -0.75 -6.29 -21.95
N ILE A 123 0.45 -6.01 -21.44
CA ILE A 123 1.59 -6.94 -21.45
C ILE A 123 1.24 -8.24 -20.70
N LYS A 124 0.57 -8.14 -19.55
CA LYS A 124 0.16 -9.31 -18.77
C LYS A 124 -0.83 -10.18 -19.53
N LYS A 125 -1.79 -9.57 -20.24
CA LYS A 125 -2.77 -10.26 -21.07
C LYS A 125 -2.09 -10.99 -22.23
N GLU A 126 -1.25 -10.30 -23.00
CA GLU A 126 -0.50 -10.89 -24.11
C GLU A 126 0.36 -12.08 -23.65
N LYS A 127 1.11 -11.90 -22.56
CA LYS A 127 1.91 -12.98 -21.96
C LYS A 127 1.06 -14.18 -21.52
N SER A 128 -0.17 -13.94 -21.05
CA SER A 128 -1.08 -15.03 -20.67
C SER A 128 -1.62 -15.79 -21.90
N GLU A 129 -1.93 -15.07 -22.98
CA GLU A 129 -2.40 -15.65 -24.24
C GLU A 129 -1.30 -16.48 -24.92
N GLU A 130 -0.06 -15.97 -24.93
CA GLU A 130 1.09 -16.70 -25.44
C GLU A 130 1.36 -17.99 -24.65
N LYS A 131 1.29 -17.93 -23.31
CA LYS A 131 1.41 -19.13 -22.47
C LYS A 131 0.34 -20.17 -22.80
N ILE A 132 -0.92 -19.75 -22.98
CA ILE A 132 -2.01 -20.65 -23.36
C ILE A 132 -1.74 -21.28 -24.74
N LYS A 133 -1.23 -20.50 -25.71
CA LYS A 133 -0.88 -21.00 -27.04
C LYS A 133 0.22 -22.05 -26.98
N ILE A 134 1.30 -21.78 -26.25
CA ILE A 134 2.42 -22.72 -26.06
C ILE A 134 1.92 -24.00 -25.38
N GLU A 135 1.08 -23.90 -24.35
CA GLU A 135 0.57 -25.09 -23.66
C GLU A 135 -0.36 -25.93 -24.55
N LYS A 136 -1.23 -25.30 -25.33
CA LYS A 136 -2.06 -26.01 -26.33
C LYS A 136 -1.20 -26.77 -27.34
N GLU A 137 -0.13 -26.16 -27.84
CA GLU A 137 0.79 -26.80 -28.77
C GLU A 137 1.53 -27.96 -28.11
N ARG A 138 2.01 -27.80 -26.87
CA ARG A 138 2.63 -28.87 -26.08
C ARG A 138 1.69 -30.06 -25.90
N VAL A 139 0.43 -29.81 -25.54
CA VAL A 139 -0.59 -30.85 -25.40
C VAL A 139 -0.85 -31.54 -26.74
N MET A 140 -0.93 -30.79 -27.84
CA MET A 140 -1.12 -31.36 -29.17
C MET A 140 0.06 -32.27 -29.59
N ILE A 141 1.30 -31.82 -29.35
CA ILE A 141 2.50 -32.62 -29.63
C ILE A 141 2.51 -33.89 -28.78
N LYS A 142 2.23 -33.78 -27.47
CA LYS A 142 2.12 -34.95 -26.58
C LYS A 142 1.06 -35.93 -27.07
N LYS A 143 -0.13 -35.44 -27.46
CA LYS A 143 -1.21 -36.26 -28.01
C LYS A 143 -0.80 -36.97 -29.30
N LYS A 144 -0.18 -36.27 -30.26
CA LYS A 144 0.32 -36.87 -31.51
C LYS A 144 1.41 -37.92 -31.25
N LYS A 145 2.32 -37.67 -30.32
CA LYS A 145 3.33 -38.65 -29.90
C LYS A 145 2.68 -39.89 -29.29
N PHE A 146 1.72 -39.70 -28.40
CA PHE A 146 0.97 -40.79 -27.79
C PHE A 146 0.23 -41.62 -28.84
N GLU A 147 -0.49 -40.97 -29.77
CA GLU A 147 -1.20 -41.63 -30.87
C GLU A 147 -0.25 -42.40 -31.81
N MET A 148 0.91 -41.82 -32.13
CA MET A 148 1.94 -42.51 -32.92
C MET A 148 2.50 -43.74 -32.19
N THR A 149 2.75 -43.63 -30.88
CA THR A 149 3.19 -44.75 -30.05
C THR A 149 2.14 -45.85 -30.00
N GLU A 150 0.88 -45.51 -29.76
CA GLU A 150 -0.25 -46.47 -29.76
C GLU A 150 -0.34 -47.21 -31.10
N ARG A 151 -0.28 -46.52 -32.24
CA ARG A 151 -0.28 -47.15 -33.57
C ARG A 151 0.92 -48.09 -33.79
N LEU A 152 2.09 -47.76 -33.26
CA LEU A 152 3.26 -48.64 -33.36
C LEU A 152 3.09 -49.88 -32.47
N GLU A 153 2.60 -49.70 -31.24
CA GLU A 153 2.36 -50.78 -30.30
C GLU A 153 1.25 -51.72 -30.78
N GLU A 154 0.18 -51.21 -31.38
CA GLU A 154 -0.87 -52.02 -32.02
C GLU A 154 -0.30 -52.89 -33.14
N ARG A 155 0.58 -52.35 -34.00
CA ARG A 155 1.24 -53.13 -35.05
C ARG A 155 2.13 -54.24 -34.50
N ILE A 156 2.79 -54.01 -33.36
CA ILE A 156 3.62 -55.02 -32.68
C ILE A 156 2.73 -56.09 -32.03
N MET A 157 1.65 -55.70 -31.39
CA MET A 157 0.68 -56.62 -30.76
C MET A 157 -0.04 -57.51 -31.78
N MET A 158 -0.34 -57.01 -32.98
CA MET A 158 -0.99 -57.78 -34.05
C MET A 158 -0.02 -58.65 -34.87
N LYS A 159 1.30 -58.57 -34.61
CA LYS A 159 2.27 -59.37 -35.35
C LYS A 159 2.17 -60.84 -34.94
N ASP A 160 1.77 -61.69 -35.88
CA ASP A 160 1.82 -63.15 -35.69
C ASP A 160 3.28 -63.64 -35.62
N THR A 161 3.60 -64.38 -34.56
CA THR A 161 4.93 -64.93 -34.28
C THR A 161 5.04 -66.42 -34.60
N SER A 162 3.95 -67.08 -34.97
CA SER A 162 3.90 -68.53 -35.24
C SER A 162 4.81 -68.97 -36.40
N GLY A 163 4.98 -68.10 -37.41
CA GLY A 163 5.83 -68.34 -38.59
C GLY A 163 7.26 -67.80 -38.50
N LEU A 164 7.69 -67.27 -37.36
CA LEU A 164 9.02 -66.65 -37.20
C LEU A 164 10.08 -67.65 -36.71
N THR A 165 11.35 -67.39 -37.05
CA THR A 165 12.49 -68.12 -36.48
C THR A 165 12.60 -67.91 -34.96
N GLY A 166 13.14 -68.88 -34.21
CA GLY A 166 13.11 -68.86 -32.74
C GLY A 166 13.65 -67.57 -32.11
N VAL A 167 14.71 -66.98 -32.67
CA VAL A 167 15.29 -65.72 -32.19
C VAL A 167 14.36 -64.53 -32.48
N GLN A 168 13.79 -64.46 -33.68
CA GLN A 168 12.85 -63.39 -34.05
C GLN A 168 11.54 -63.49 -33.26
N LYS A 169 11.06 -64.71 -33.02
CA LYS A 169 9.89 -64.98 -32.18
C LYS A 169 10.07 -64.43 -30.78
N ALA A 170 11.17 -64.79 -30.10
CA ALA A 170 11.47 -64.31 -28.76
C ALA A 170 11.59 -62.77 -28.69
N PHE A 171 12.14 -62.13 -29.74
CA PHE A 171 12.22 -60.67 -29.81
C PHE A 171 10.84 -60.01 -29.82
N TYR A 172 9.91 -60.48 -30.66
CA TYR A 172 8.56 -59.91 -30.71
C TYR A 172 7.72 -60.24 -29.47
N GLU A 173 7.85 -61.44 -28.91
CA GLU A 173 7.18 -61.81 -27.66
C GLU A 173 7.61 -60.91 -26.49
N GLN A 174 8.91 -60.63 -26.36
CA GLN A 174 9.41 -59.67 -25.37
C GLN A 174 8.86 -58.26 -25.56
N LEU A 175 8.75 -57.80 -26.82
CA LEU A 175 8.15 -56.49 -27.11
C LEU A 175 6.66 -56.44 -26.74
N GLN A 176 5.91 -57.49 -27.08
CA GLN A 176 4.48 -57.62 -26.73
C GLN A 176 4.29 -57.63 -25.22
N GLU A 177 5.09 -58.41 -24.49
CA GLU A 177 5.06 -58.46 -23.02
C GLU A 177 5.36 -57.08 -22.41
N LYS A 178 6.38 -56.38 -22.90
CA LYS A 178 6.71 -55.02 -22.44
C LYS A 178 5.57 -54.03 -22.66
N ILE A 179 4.88 -54.12 -23.80
CA ILE A 179 3.71 -53.26 -24.12
C ILE A 179 2.56 -53.59 -23.17
N MET A 180 2.28 -54.88 -22.94
CA MET A 180 1.23 -55.32 -22.02
C MET A 180 1.50 -54.85 -20.58
N ALA A 181 2.74 -55.00 -20.10
CA ALA A 181 3.16 -54.52 -18.78
C ALA A 181 3.01 -53.00 -18.62
N ARG A 182 3.37 -52.24 -19.66
CA ARG A 182 3.21 -50.78 -19.66
C ARG A 182 1.72 -50.37 -19.62
N ARG A 183 0.85 -51.06 -20.36
CA ARG A 183 -0.60 -50.79 -20.42
C ARG A 183 -1.35 -51.27 -19.17
N SER A 184 -0.87 -52.33 -18.51
CA SER A 184 -1.47 -52.84 -17.27
C SER A 184 -1.06 -52.04 -16.03
N SER A 185 -0.01 -51.24 -16.11
CA SER A 185 0.41 -50.37 -15.00
C SER A 185 -0.54 -49.17 -14.82
N PRO A 186 -1.11 -48.95 -13.62
CA PRO A 186 -2.02 -47.84 -13.37
C PRO A 186 -1.22 -46.55 -13.14
N THR A 187 -0.82 -45.87 -14.21
CA THR A 187 -0.24 -44.51 -14.11
C THR A 187 -0.88 -43.56 -15.12
N MET A 188 -2.13 -43.18 -14.86
CA MET A 188 -2.79 -42.02 -15.45
C MET A 188 -3.75 -41.36 -14.43
N SER A 189 -3.27 -41.00 -13.24
CA SER A 189 -3.89 -39.91 -12.48
C SER A 189 -3.44 -38.57 -13.09
N VAL A 190 -3.93 -38.26 -14.30
CA VAL A 190 -3.71 -36.94 -14.94
C VAL A 190 -4.91 -36.02 -14.72
N PHE A 191 -5.48 -36.08 -13.52
CA PHE A 191 -6.43 -35.08 -13.04
C PHE A 191 -6.10 -34.82 -11.57
N ASP A 192 -5.01 -34.09 -11.35
CA ASP A 192 -4.87 -33.33 -10.12
C ASP A 192 -6.01 -32.28 -10.11
N PRO A 193 -6.91 -32.30 -9.11
CA PRO A 193 -7.94 -31.28 -9.01
C PRO A 193 -7.27 -29.91 -8.85
N ILE A 194 -7.66 -28.99 -9.72
CA ILE A 194 -7.28 -27.59 -9.67
C ILE A 194 -7.43 -27.09 -8.23
N ILE A 195 -6.32 -26.65 -7.66
CA ILE A 195 -6.19 -25.97 -6.38
C ILE A 195 -7.30 -24.92 -6.27
N SER A 196 -8.27 -25.21 -5.40
CA SER A 196 -9.24 -24.25 -4.89
C SER A 196 -8.50 -23.31 -3.93
N ILE A 197 -8.36 -22.03 -4.29
CA ILE A 197 -7.97 -20.99 -3.35
C ILE A 197 -9.08 -19.95 -3.34
N HIS A 198 -9.74 -19.91 -2.18
CA HIS A 198 -10.64 -18.90 -1.66
C HIS A 198 -9.85 -17.62 -1.32
#